data_AF-A0A9D0LCJ2-F1
#
_entry.id   AF-A0A9D0LCJ2-F1
#
_cell.length_a   1.000
_cell.length_b   1.000
_cell.length_c   1.000
_cell.angle_alpha   90.00
_cell.angle_beta   90.00
_cell.angle_gamma   90.00
#
_symmetry.space_group_name_H-M   'P 1'
#
loop_
_entity.id
_entity.type
_entity.pdbx_description
1 polymer ?
#
loop_
_entity_poly.entity_id
_entity_poly.type
_entity_poly.pdbx_seq_one_letter_code
_entity_poly.pdbx_strand_id
1 'polypeptide(L)'
;MTIIEMLLSTHVVLVKFFIVALLLIMLVPNMLKSDLTRVVFWSRIGYFLFWAAWTMVVFSGLLIFAVKRGELSLSVAVMIVAAIVLGALDGYRAVKMKKFWLKDENGLKFSNMLVALELFIVVAVTVLAIKAD
;
A
#
# COMPACT_ATOMS: atom_id res chain seq x y z
N MET A 1 -24.17 6.75 16.06
CA MET A 1 -23.05 6.05 15.41
C MET A 1 -22.40 5.16 16.44
N THR A 2 -22.34 3.85 16.21
CA THR A 2 -21.67 2.91 17.11
C THR A 2 -20.15 3.01 16.99
N ILE A 3 -19.39 2.54 17.99
CA ILE A 3 -17.93 2.51 17.94
C ILE A 3 -17.45 1.72 16.70
N ILE A 4 -18.14 0.63 16.37
CA ILE A 4 -17.82 -0.23 15.22
C ILE A 4 -18.02 0.53 13.90
N GLU A 5 -19.14 1.25 13.74
CA GLU A 5 -19.39 2.08 12.54
C GLU A 5 -18.31 3.16 12.37
N MET A 6 -17.89 3.79 13.47
CA MET A 6 -16.82 4.80 13.44
C MET A 6 -15.49 4.21 12.96
N LEU A 7 -15.12 3.04 13.48
CA LEU A 7 -13.88 2.35 13.11
C LEU A 7 -13.90 1.90 11.65
N LEU A 8 -15.01 1.33 11.18
CA LEU A 8 -15.18 0.92 9.78
C LEU A 8 -15.09 2.13 8.84
N SER A 9 -15.79 3.22 9.14
CA SER A 9 -15.74 4.45 8.34
C SER A 9 -14.32 5.01 8.27
N THR A 10 -13.63 5.07 9.41
CA THR A 10 -12.23 5.51 9.49
C THR A 10 -11.31 4.62 8.65
N HIS A 11 -11.47 3.29 8.75
CA HIS A 11 -10.68 2.34 7.98
C HIS A 11 -10.90 2.49 6.47
N VAL A 12 -12.14 2.67 6.02
CA VAL A 12 -12.46 2.94 4.61
C VAL A 12 -11.79 4.23 4.12
N VAL A 13 -11.79 5.29 4.93
CA VAL A 13 -11.08 6.54 4.61
C VAL A 13 -9.57 6.29 4.49
N LEU A 14 -8.98 5.52 5.40
CA LEU A 14 -7.56 5.16 5.36
C LEU A 14 -7.20 4.34 4.12
N VAL A 15 -8.04 3.38 3.71
CA VAL A 15 -7.85 2.61 2.47
C VAL A 15 -7.89 3.53 1.25
N LYS A 16 -8.83 4.47 1.19
CA LYS A 16 -8.88 5.48 0.12
C LYS A 16 -7.63 6.36 0.10
N PHE A 17 -7.19 6.82 1.28
CA PHE A 17 -5.96 7.59 1.40
C PHE A 17 -4.74 6.78 0.91
N PHE A 18 -4.69 5.49 1.22
CA PHE A 18 -3.62 4.61 0.75
C PHE A 18 -3.63 4.44 -0.77
N ILE A 19 -4.81 4.28 -1.39
CA ILE A 19 -4.95 4.26 -2.86
C ILE A 19 -4.43 5.58 -3.47
N VAL A 20 -4.82 6.72 -2.89
CA VAL A 20 -4.34 8.04 -3.35
C VAL A 20 -2.83 8.16 -3.19
N ALA A 21 -2.28 7.69 -2.07
CA ALA A 21 -0.83 7.66 -1.85
C ALA A 21 -0.11 6.84 -2.92
N LEU A 22 -0.58 5.62 -3.24
CA LEU A 22 -0.02 4.80 -4.32
C LEU A 22 -0.09 5.50 -5.69
N LEU A 23 -1.21 6.16 -6.00
CA LEU A 23 -1.35 6.95 -7.22
C LEU A 23 -0.35 8.11 -7.27
N LEU A 24 -0.18 8.86 -6.18
CA LEU A 24 0.80 9.94 -6.11
C LEU A 24 2.23 9.42 -6.27
N ILE A 25 2.55 8.29 -5.63
CA ILE A 25 3.85 7.62 -5.74
C ILE A 25 4.15 7.27 -7.20
N MET A 26 3.14 6.83 -7.96
CA MET A 26 3.28 6.52 -9.38
C MET A 26 3.34 7.77 -10.27
N LEU A 27 2.49 8.77 -10.03
CA LEU A 27 2.30 9.90 -10.94
C LEU A 27 3.33 11.02 -10.75
N VAL A 28 3.63 11.39 -9.50
CA VAL A 28 4.49 12.55 -9.20
C VAL A 28 5.88 12.42 -9.82
N PRO A 29 6.58 11.27 -9.73
CA PRO A 29 7.88 11.11 -10.38
C PRO A 29 7.84 11.33 -11.89
N ASN A 30 6.76 10.92 -12.57
CA ASN A 30 6.63 11.11 -14.01
C ASN A 30 6.44 12.59 -14.40
N MET A 31 5.97 13.43 -13.47
CA MET A 31 5.83 14.88 -13.67
C MET A 31 7.12 15.66 -13.38
N LEU A 32 8.09 15.06 -12.68
CA LEU A 32 9.37 15.70 -12.37
C LEU A 32 10.27 15.70 -13.61
N LYS A 33 10.95 16.83 -13.86
CA LYS A 33 11.80 17.03 -15.06
C LYS A 33 13.19 16.39 -14.93
N SER A 34 13.74 16.24 -13.72
CA SER A 34 15.09 15.75 -13.49
C SER A 34 15.10 14.30 -13.01
N ASP A 35 15.91 13.46 -13.62
CA ASP A 35 16.06 12.06 -13.20
C ASP A 35 16.54 11.93 -11.75
N LEU A 36 17.38 12.87 -11.27
CA LEU A 36 17.79 12.92 -9.87
C LEU A 36 16.59 13.13 -8.94
N THR A 37 15.70 14.07 -9.28
CA THR A 37 14.50 14.34 -8.47
C THR A 37 13.52 13.17 -8.47
N ARG A 38 13.41 12.45 -9.59
CA ARG A 38 12.60 11.22 -9.69
C ARG A 38 13.11 10.14 -8.77
N VAL A 39 14.42 9.90 -8.79
CA VAL A 39 15.09 8.89 -7.95
C VAL A 39 14.95 9.24 -6.48
N VAL A 40 15.17 10.50 -6.09
CA VAL A 40 15.01 10.96 -4.69
C VAL A 40 13.56 10.80 -4.22
N PHE A 41 12.59 11.18 -5.05
CA PHE A 41 11.18 11.00 -4.71
C PHE A 41 10.88 9.52 -4.47
N TRP A 42 11.26 8.63 -5.38
CA TRP A 42 11.01 7.20 -5.27
C TRP A 42 11.69 6.55 -4.06
N SER A 43 12.99 6.77 -3.92
CA SER A 43 13.82 6.08 -2.92
C SER A 43 13.57 6.55 -1.49
N ARG A 44 13.01 7.75 -1.30
CA ARG A 44 12.77 8.32 0.02
C ARG A 44 11.30 8.64 0.23
N ILE A 45 10.77 9.62 -0.50
CA ILE A 45 9.44 10.18 -0.24
C ILE A 45 8.35 9.12 -0.46
N GLY A 46 8.36 8.46 -1.62
CA GLY A 46 7.38 7.44 -1.95
C GLY A 46 7.46 6.22 -1.06
N TYR A 47 8.68 5.80 -0.68
CA TYR A 47 8.88 4.72 0.28
C TYR A 47 8.27 5.05 1.65
N PHE A 48 8.56 6.21 2.22
CA PHE A 48 7.98 6.63 3.51
C PHE A 48 6.47 6.79 3.43
N LEU A 49 5.97 7.36 2.33
CA LEU A 49 4.53 7.55 2.13
C LEU A 49 3.78 6.21 2.04
N PHE A 50 4.36 5.23 1.33
CA PHE A 50 3.82 3.87 1.28
C PHE A 50 3.74 3.26 2.67
N TRP A 51 4.85 3.24 3.42
CA TRP A 51 4.90 2.63 4.74
C TRP A 51 3.95 3.30 5.74
N ALA A 52 3.88 4.63 5.73
CA ALA A 52 2.96 5.36 6.60
C ALA A 52 1.50 4.98 6.30
N ALA A 53 1.10 5.04 5.03
CA ALA A 53 -0.27 4.74 4.62
C ALA A 53 -0.64 3.26 4.84
N TRP A 54 0.23 2.35 4.44
CA TRP A 54 0.03 0.91 4.63
C TRP A 54 -0.09 0.54 6.12
N THR A 55 0.81 1.05 6.97
CA THR A 55 0.79 0.75 8.41
C THR A 55 -0.50 1.26 9.05
N MET A 56 -0.98 2.44 8.67
CA MET A 56 -2.27 2.97 9.16
C MET A 56 -3.45 2.08 8.77
N VAL A 57 -3.48 1.59 7.52
CA VAL A 57 -4.52 0.67 7.05
C VAL A 57 -4.47 -0.65 7.80
N VAL A 58 -3.29 -1.27 7.92
CA VAL A 58 -3.14 -2.54 8.65
C VAL A 58 -3.52 -2.39 10.12
N PHE A 59 -3.04 -1.34 10.78
CA PHE A 59 -3.33 -1.09 12.19
C PHE A 59 -4.82 -0.87 12.45
N SER A 60 -5.49 -0.05 11.63
CA SER A 60 -6.94 0.15 11.76
C SER A 60 -7.74 -1.12 11.46
N GLY A 61 -7.29 -1.96 10.51
CA GLY A 61 -7.88 -3.27 10.24
C GLY A 61 -7.76 -4.23 11.42
N LEU A 62 -6.59 -4.25 12.09
CA LEU A 62 -6.38 -5.04 13.31
C LEU A 62 -7.27 -4.57 14.47
N LEU A 63 -7.49 -3.26 14.62
CA LEU A 63 -8.44 -2.73 15.62
C LEU A 63 -9.87 -3.22 15.37
N ILE A 64 -10.34 -3.19 14.11
CA ILE A 64 -11.66 -3.71 13.75
C ILE A 64 -11.74 -5.21 14.08
N PHE A 65 -10.72 -5.98 13.73
CA PHE A 65 -10.65 -7.41 14.01
C PHE A 65 -10.72 -7.72 15.51
N ALA A 66 -9.98 -6.97 16.33
CA ALA A 66 -10.00 -7.11 17.79
C ALA A 66 -11.38 -6.78 18.39
N VAL A 67 -12.03 -5.71 17.91
CA VAL A 67 -13.36 -5.29 18.40
C VAL A 67 -14.45 -6.29 18.00
N LYS A 68 -14.36 -6.88 16.80
CA LYS A 68 -15.26 -7.97 16.36
C LYS A 68 -14.92 -9.34 16.96
N ARG A 69 -14.07 -9.40 18.00
CA ARG A 69 -13.68 -10.63 18.70
C ARG A 69 -13.07 -11.71 17.79
N GLY A 70 -12.42 -11.31 16.70
CA GLY A 70 -11.65 -12.21 15.86
C GLY A 70 -12.46 -13.14 14.97
N GLU A 71 -13.70 -12.78 14.60
CA GLU A 71 -14.46 -13.51 13.59
C GLU A 71 -13.69 -13.53 12.25
N LEU A 72 -13.18 -14.71 11.89
CA LEU A 72 -12.43 -14.95 10.65
C LEU A 72 -13.39 -15.21 9.49
N SER A 73 -13.89 -14.13 8.89
CA SER A 73 -14.58 -14.21 7.61
C SER A 73 -13.58 -14.36 6.45
N LEU A 74 -14.07 -14.79 5.28
CA LEU A 74 -13.27 -14.84 4.06
C LEU A 74 -12.69 -13.46 3.71
N SER A 75 -13.47 -12.39 3.86
CA SER A 75 -13.06 -10.99 3.66
C SER A 75 -11.84 -10.64 4.51
N VAL A 76 -11.87 -11.00 5.81
CA VAL A 76 -10.77 -10.76 6.75
C VAL A 76 -9.52 -11.56 6.36
N ALA A 77 -9.68 -12.83 5.99
CA ALA A 77 -8.56 -13.67 5.56
C ALA A 77 -7.87 -13.10 4.31
N VAL A 78 -8.64 -12.63 3.32
CA VAL A 78 -8.11 -11.99 2.10
C VAL A 78 -7.35 -10.71 2.45
N MET A 79 -7.85 -9.89 3.38
CA MET A 79 -7.15 -8.67 3.84
C MET A 79 -5.83 -8.98 4.55
N ILE A 80 -5.79 -10.01 5.40
CA ILE A 80 -4.55 -10.43 6.08
C ILE A 80 -3.50 -10.89 5.07
N VAL A 81 -3.89 -11.75 4.12
CA VAL A 81 -2.99 -12.21 3.05
C VAL A 81 -2.48 -11.03 2.23
N ALA A 82 -3.37 -10.09 1.87
CA ALA A 82 -2.98 -8.88 1.15
C ALA A 82 -1.98 -8.02 1.91
N ALA A 83 -2.17 -7.83 3.22
CA ALA A 83 -1.22 -7.08 4.05
C ALA A 83 0.18 -7.70 4.01
N ILE A 84 0.27 -9.04 4.14
CA ILE A 84 1.54 -9.78 4.06
C ILE A 84 2.17 -9.65 2.68
N VAL A 85 1.39 -9.86 1.62
CA VAL A 85 1.88 -9.76 0.23
C VAL A 85 2.39 -8.36 -0.08
N LEU A 86 1.67 -7.30 0.32
CA LEU A 86 2.11 -5.92 0.12
C LEU A 86 3.42 -5.63 0.87
N GLY A 87 3.56 -6.10 2.12
CA GLY A 87 4.81 -5.98 2.86
C GLY A 87 5.97 -6.73 2.19
N ALA A 88 5.71 -7.93 1.65
CA ALA A 88 6.72 -8.70 0.93
C ALA A 88 7.14 -8.05 -0.39
N LEU A 89 6.20 -7.46 -1.14
CA LEU A 89 6.49 -6.72 -2.38
C LEU A 89 7.39 -5.51 -2.12
N ASP A 90 7.13 -4.76 -1.05
CA ASP A 90 8.00 -3.64 -0.69
C ASP A 90 9.38 -4.10 -0.21
N GLY A 91 9.46 -5.18 0.59
CA GLY A 91 10.74 -5.79 0.96
C GLY A 91 11.55 -6.20 -0.28
N TYR A 92 10.89 -6.79 -1.28
CA TYR A 92 11.51 -7.10 -2.57
C TYR A 92 11.94 -5.83 -3.33
N ARG A 93 11.12 -4.76 -3.29
CA ARG A 93 11.45 -3.45 -3.85
C ARG A 93 12.73 -2.89 -3.25
N ALA A 94 12.85 -2.87 -1.92
CA ALA A 94 14.00 -2.33 -1.22
C ALA A 94 15.29 -3.09 -1.58
N VAL A 95 15.25 -4.42 -1.59
CA VAL A 95 16.41 -5.25 -1.96
C VAL A 95 16.84 -5.02 -3.41
N LYS A 96 15.90 -4.95 -4.35
CA LYS A 96 16.23 -4.77 -5.77
C LYS A 96 16.69 -3.35 -6.08
N MET A 97 16.09 -2.33 -5.45
CA MET A 97 16.51 -0.94 -5.57
C MET A 97 17.94 -0.72 -5.08
N LYS A 98 18.34 -1.37 -3.98
CA LYS A 98 19.74 -1.37 -3.53
C LYS A 98 20.68 -1.91 -4.60
N LYS A 99 20.30 -3.01 -5.28
CA LYS A 99 21.10 -3.59 -6.37
C LYS A 99 21.19 -2.66 -7.58
N PHE A 100 20.11 -2.00 -7.96
CA PHE A 100 20.13 -1.02 -9.05
C PHE A 100 21.04 0.16 -8.74
N TRP A 101 21.01 0.66 -7.50
CA TRP A 101 21.88 1.74 -7.07
C TRP A 101 23.37 1.35 -7.11
N LEU A 102 23.72 0.12 -6.70
CA LEU A 102 25.09 -0.39 -6.78
C LEU A 102 25.61 -0.61 -8.22
N LYS A 103 24.70 -0.65 -9.20
CA LYS A 103 25.00 -0.87 -10.62
C LYS A 103 24.83 0.38 -11.47
N ASP A 104 24.51 1.53 -10.87
CA ASP A 104 24.08 2.76 -11.58
C ASP A 104 22.95 2.51 -12.61
N GLU A 105 22.10 1.52 -12.35
CA GLU A 105 20.95 1.20 -13.20
C GLU A 105 19.71 2.01 -12.76
N ASN A 106 18.91 2.45 -13.73
CA ASN A 106 17.67 3.15 -13.46
C ASN A 106 16.54 2.17 -13.05
N GLY A 107 16.23 2.13 -11.74
CA GLY A 107 15.17 1.29 -11.17
C GLY A 107 13.73 1.80 -11.36
N LEU A 108 13.51 2.94 -12.02
CA LEU A 108 12.20 3.62 -12.06
C LEU A 108 11.09 2.76 -12.68
N LYS A 109 11.36 2.08 -13.80
CA LYS A 109 10.38 1.18 -14.44
C LYS A 109 9.94 0.04 -13.52
N PHE A 110 10.90 -0.52 -12.78
CA PHE A 110 10.63 -1.60 -11.83
C PHE A 110 9.77 -1.10 -10.66
N SER A 111 10.09 0.08 -10.10
CA SER A 111 9.29 0.69 -9.04
C SER A 111 7.86 1.01 -9.48
N ASN A 112 7.68 1.57 -10.69
CA ASN A 112 6.36 1.81 -11.27
C ASN A 112 5.55 0.52 -11.40
N MET A 113 6.18 -0.55 -11.90
CA MET A 113 5.54 -1.86 -12.04
C MET A 113 5.10 -2.43 -10.69
N LEU A 114 5.94 -2.31 -9.65
CA LEU A 114 5.58 -2.77 -8.32
C LEU A 114 4.44 -1.96 -7.69
N VAL A 115 4.45 -0.63 -7.82
CA VAL A 115 3.34 0.20 -7.31
C VAL A 115 2.04 -0.09 -8.07
N ALA A 116 2.10 -0.34 -9.38
CA ALA A 116 0.93 -0.77 -10.14
C ALA A 116 0.37 -2.10 -9.61
N LEU A 117 1.25 -3.04 -9.25
CA LEU A 117 0.85 -4.32 -8.64
C LEU A 117 0.26 -4.12 -7.23
N GLU A 118 0.88 -3.28 -6.39
CA GLU A 118 0.38 -2.92 -5.07
C GLU A 118 -1.02 -2.30 -5.16
N LEU A 119 -1.22 -1.37 -6.10
CA LEU A 119 -2.50 -0.74 -6.37
C LEU A 119 -3.55 -1.76 -6.83
N PHE A 120 -3.17 -2.65 -7.75
CA PHE A 120 -4.06 -3.72 -8.22
C PHE A 120 -4.51 -4.62 -7.06
N ILE A 121 -3.60 -5.03 -6.18
CA ILE A 121 -3.92 -5.86 -5.01
C ILE A 121 -4.89 -5.13 -4.08
N VAL A 122 -4.62 -3.86 -3.75
CA VAL A 122 -5.48 -3.07 -2.85
C VAL A 122 -6.89 -2.92 -3.44
N VAL A 123 -7.01 -2.61 -4.73
CA VAL A 123 -8.30 -2.48 -5.41
C VAL A 123 -9.04 -3.82 -5.47
N ALA A 124 -8.35 -4.89 -5.86
CA ALA A 124 -8.94 -6.23 -5.94
C ALA A 124 -9.46 -6.70 -4.58
N VAL A 125 -8.68 -6.53 -3.51
CA VAL A 125 -9.07 -6.87 -2.14
C VAL A 125 -10.24 -6.03 -1.67
N THR A 126 -10.25 -4.73 -1.97
CA THR A 126 -11.37 -3.85 -1.63
C THR A 126 -12.66 -4.31 -2.31
N VAL A 127 -12.61 -4.65 -3.60
CA VAL A 127 -13.79 -5.14 -4.34
C VAL A 127 -14.25 -6.51 -3.83
N LEU A 128 -13.33 -7.41 -3.53
CA LEU A 128 -13.65 -8.74 -3.00
C LEU A 128 -14.25 -8.65 -1.60
N ALA A 129 -13.71 -7.80 -0.73
CA ALA A 129 -14.24 -7.57 0.61
C ALA A 129 -15.66 -6.98 0.57
N ILE A 130 -15.96 -6.08 -0.38
CA ILE A 130 -17.31 -5.53 -0.55
C ILE A 130 -18.31 -6.59 -1.05
N LYS A 131 -17.88 -7.56 -1.87
CA LYS A 131 -18.76 -8.59 -2.44
C LYS A 131 -18.97 -9.81 -1.54
N ALA A 132 -18.05 -10.05 -0.62
CA ALA A 132 -18.08 -11.20 0.28
C ALA A 132 -18.91 -10.94 1.55
N ASP A 133 -19.28 -9.69 1.81
CA ASP A 133 -20.21 -9.24 2.84
C ASP A 133 -21.60 -8.95 2.22
#